data_AF-A0A3A8Z9B6-F1
#
_entry.id   AF-A0A3A8Z9B6-F1
#
_cell.length_a   1.000
_cell.length_b   1.000
_cell.length_c   1.000
_cell.angle_alpha   90.00
_cell.angle_beta   90.00
_cell.angle_gamma   90.00
#
_symmetry.space_group_name_H-M   'P 1'
#
loop_
_entity.id
_entity.type
_entity.pdbx_description
1 polymer ?
#
loop_
_entity_poly.entity_id
_entity_poly.type
_entity_poly.pdbx_seq_one_letter_code
_entity_poly.pdbx_strand_id
1 'polypeptide(L)'
;MTIVNYLHTIVVSGYWKEEQWQSWADQLIMNHDELEDWVFDVAFAQSKEELCLAIAHKKITEVFSKETLYWEPDVVIGYYYLMFQEGRMGLSELFLRLIDEDDIASEAALFDMPEAMSMLNKAKVGEVDIKKLDELLMPLAKVAGEQLVAITHYYENV
;
A
#
# COMPACT_ATOMS: atom_id res chain seq x y z
N MET A 1 -5.04 -13.09 -10.48
CA MET A 1 -5.27 -12.50 -9.13
C MET A 1 -4.00 -11.76 -8.77
N THR A 2 -4.12 -10.54 -8.23
CA THR A 2 -3.00 -9.58 -8.06
C THR A 2 -2.56 -9.48 -6.59
N ILE A 3 -2.62 -10.60 -5.87
CA ILE A 3 -2.45 -10.62 -4.41
C ILE A 3 -1.02 -10.26 -4.00
N VAL A 4 -0.04 -10.69 -4.80
CA VAL A 4 1.36 -10.37 -4.59
C VAL A 4 1.64 -8.90 -4.84
N ASN A 5 1.01 -8.30 -5.85
CA ASN A 5 1.09 -6.85 -6.03
C ASN A 5 0.48 -6.10 -4.84
N TYR A 6 -0.64 -6.57 -4.30
CA TYR A 6 -1.25 -5.94 -3.12
C TYR A 6 -0.35 -6.07 -1.89
N LEU A 7 0.23 -7.27 -1.65
CA LEU A 7 1.20 -7.52 -0.59
C LEU A 7 2.44 -6.63 -0.74
N HIS A 8 2.94 -6.46 -1.96
CA HIS A 8 4.03 -5.54 -2.23
C HIS A 8 3.63 -4.11 -1.81
N THR A 9 2.52 -3.58 -2.33
CA THR A 9 2.07 -2.20 -2.08
C THR A 9 1.85 -1.91 -0.59
N ILE A 10 1.20 -2.81 0.15
CA ILE A 10 0.92 -2.61 1.58
C ILE A 10 2.19 -2.64 2.44
N VAL A 11 3.19 -3.44 2.03
CA VAL A 11 4.47 -3.52 2.74
C VAL A 11 5.36 -2.32 2.41
N VAL A 12 5.46 -1.93 1.13
CA VAL A 12 6.32 -0.80 0.74
C VAL A 12 5.80 0.55 1.23
N SER A 13 4.48 0.71 1.38
CA SER A 13 3.88 1.86 2.06
C SER A 13 4.16 1.87 3.58
N GLY A 14 4.68 0.77 4.13
CA GLY A 14 4.92 0.63 5.57
C GLY A 14 3.64 0.49 6.40
N TYR A 15 2.49 0.29 5.76
CA TYR A 15 1.22 0.03 6.43
C TYR A 15 1.25 -1.34 7.14
N TRP A 16 1.82 -2.36 6.51
CA TRP A 16 2.19 -3.59 7.20
C TRP A 16 3.63 -3.56 7.70
N LYS A 17 3.82 -4.01 8.93
CA LYS A 17 5.11 -4.30 9.56
C LYS A 17 5.41 -5.79 9.46
N GLU A 18 6.65 -6.14 9.81
CA GLU A 18 7.19 -7.49 9.68
C GLU A 18 6.29 -8.57 10.27
N GLU A 19 5.88 -8.38 11.52
CA GLU A 19 4.99 -9.29 12.24
C GLU A 19 3.66 -9.54 11.51
N GLN A 20 3.17 -8.55 10.74
CA GLN A 20 1.88 -8.63 10.07
C GLN A 20 1.96 -9.49 8.79
N TRP A 21 2.99 -9.32 7.96
CA TRP A 21 3.12 -10.15 6.76
C TRP A 21 3.56 -11.58 7.09
N GLN A 22 4.40 -11.75 8.12
CA GLN A 22 4.81 -13.08 8.59
C GLN A 22 3.59 -13.81 9.16
N SER A 23 2.82 -13.17 10.04
CA SER A 23 1.59 -13.77 10.58
C SER A 23 0.56 -14.08 9.49
N TRP A 24 0.47 -13.27 8.44
CA TRP A 24 -0.42 -13.56 7.31
C TRP A 24 0.04 -14.79 6.53
N ALA A 25 1.33 -14.93 6.25
CA ALA A 25 1.88 -16.09 5.56
C ALA A 25 1.77 -17.37 6.41
N ASP A 26 2.04 -17.29 7.72
CA ASP A 26 1.85 -18.39 8.66
C ASP A 26 0.40 -18.88 8.67
N GLN A 27 -0.57 -17.96 8.64
CA GLN A 27 -1.99 -18.32 8.57
C GLN A 27 -2.33 -19.05 7.27
N LEU A 28 -1.75 -18.67 6.14
CA LEU A 28 -1.94 -19.42 4.90
C LEU A 28 -1.40 -20.84 5.05
N ILE A 29 -0.15 -20.96 5.52
CA ILE A 29 0.56 -22.24 5.71
C ILE A 29 -0.19 -23.18 6.66
N MET A 30 -0.76 -22.66 7.74
CA MET A 30 -1.50 -23.47 8.71
C MET A 30 -2.87 -23.95 8.19
N ASN A 31 -3.47 -23.26 7.23
CA ASN A 31 -4.83 -23.52 6.77
C ASN A 31 -4.91 -24.26 5.43
N HIS A 32 -3.79 -24.45 4.73
CA HIS A 32 -3.77 -25.03 3.38
C HIS A 32 -2.65 -26.07 3.25
N ASP A 33 -2.98 -27.23 2.69
CA ASP A 33 -2.02 -28.32 2.48
C ASP A 33 -1.12 -28.10 1.26
N GLU A 34 -1.59 -27.32 0.29
CA GLU A 34 -0.88 -27.01 -0.96
C GLU A 34 -0.77 -25.50 -1.15
N LEU A 35 0.46 -24.97 -1.10
CA LEU A 35 0.77 -23.56 -1.33
C LEU A 35 1.95 -23.44 -2.28
N GLU A 36 2.03 -22.30 -2.95
CA GLU A 36 3.19 -21.94 -3.76
C GLU A 36 4.39 -21.56 -2.87
N ASP A 37 5.60 -21.88 -3.32
CA ASP A 37 6.86 -21.67 -2.59
C ASP A 37 7.04 -20.23 -2.07
N TRP A 38 6.57 -19.24 -2.83
CA TRP A 38 6.70 -17.82 -2.46
C TRP A 38 6.02 -17.48 -1.13
N VAL A 39 4.98 -18.23 -0.73
CA VAL A 39 4.30 -18.00 0.56
C VAL A 39 5.22 -18.36 1.73
N PHE A 40 5.98 -19.45 1.60
CA PHE A 40 6.98 -19.85 2.59
C PHE A 40 8.12 -18.84 2.66
N ASP A 41 8.61 -18.38 1.50
CA ASP A 41 9.66 -17.36 1.44
C ASP A 41 9.21 -16.04 2.11
N VAL A 42 7.94 -15.65 1.97
CA VAL A 42 7.37 -14.50 2.69
C VAL A 42 7.33 -14.72 4.20
N ALA A 43 6.95 -15.91 4.66
CA ALA A 43 6.93 -16.24 6.10
C ALA A 43 8.33 -16.13 6.74
N PHE A 44 9.38 -16.44 5.98
CA PHE A 44 10.76 -16.37 6.47
C PHE A 44 11.44 -15.01 6.27
N ALA A 45 10.88 -14.11 5.45
CA ALA A 45 11.47 -12.80 5.20
C ALA A 45 11.55 -11.95 6.47
N GLN A 46 12.76 -11.50 6.82
CA GLN A 46 13.09 -10.71 8.02
C GLN A 46 13.21 -9.21 7.74
N SER A 47 12.92 -8.80 6.51
CA SER A 47 12.93 -7.40 6.09
C SER A 47 11.99 -7.17 4.93
N LYS A 48 11.61 -5.90 4.72
CA LYS A 48 10.87 -5.49 3.52
C LYS A 48 11.60 -5.90 2.25
N GLU A 49 12.92 -5.71 2.22
CA GLU A 49 13.76 -6.01 1.06
C GLU A 49 13.75 -7.52 0.75
N GLU A 50 13.89 -8.37 1.76
CA GLU A 50 13.76 -9.82 1.60
C GLU A 50 12.38 -10.24 1.13
N LEU A 51 11.30 -9.65 1.67
CA LEU A 51 9.94 -9.92 1.22
C LEU A 51 9.75 -9.53 -0.25
N CYS A 52 10.21 -8.33 -0.63
CA CYS A 52 10.14 -7.87 -2.02
C CYS A 52 10.88 -8.81 -2.97
N LEU A 53 12.02 -9.38 -2.55
CA LEU A 53 12.76 -10.37 -3.31
C LEU A 53 12.00 -11.70 -3.42
N ALA A 54 11.44 -12.20 -2.31
CA ALA A 54 10.66 -13.44 -2.27
C ALA A 54 9.49 -13.42 -3.27
N ILE A 55 8.83 -12.28 -3.40
CA ILE A 55 7.66 -12.15 -4.26
C ILE A 55 7.96 -11.61 -5.66
N ALA A 56 9.21 -11.22 -5.96
CA ALA A 56 9.57 -10.51 -7.18
C ALA A 56 9.17 -11.25 -8.46
N HIS A 57 9.45 -12.56 -8.52
CA HIS A 57 9.09 -13.37 -9.68
C HIS A 57 7.58 -13.46 -9.85
N LYS A 58 6.86 -13.74 -8.75
CA LYS A 58 5.40 -13.86 -8.77
C LYS A 58 4.74 -12.54 -9.17
N LYS A 59 5.24 -11.41 -8.65
CA LYS A 59 4.78 -10.05 -8.99
C LYS A 59 4.82 -9.79 -10.50
N ILE A 60 5.89 -10.21 -11.19
CA ILE A 60 6.03 -10.07 -12.65
C ILE A 60 5.04 -10.94 -13.42
N THR A 61 4.72 -12.13 -12.90
CA THR A 61 3.79 -13.07 -13.55
C THR A 61 2.32 -12.76 -13.31
N GLU A 62 1.99 -11.95 -12.30
CA GLU A 62 0.62 -11.55 -12.05
C GLU A 62 0.09 -10.67 -13.19
N VAL A 63 -0.97 -11.16 -13.84
CA VAL A 63 -1.64 -10.42 -14.92
C VAL A 63 -2.62 -9.44 -14.29
N PHE A 64 -2.38 -8.14 -14.49
CA PHE A 64 -3.35 -7.09 -14.19
C PHE A 64 -4.49 -7.11 -15.24
N SER A 65 -5.73 -7.20 -14.77
CA SER A 65 -6.92 -6.94 -15.60
C SER A 65 -7.29 -5.46 -15.51
N LYS A 66 -8.06 -4.92 -16.48
CA LYS A 66 -8.53 -3.52 -16.45
C LYS A 66 -9.30 -3.14 -15.18
N GLU A 67 -9.81 -4.13 -14.44
CA GLU A 67 -10.56 -3.96 -13.19
C GLU A 67 -9.66 -3.97 -11.94
N THR A 68 -8.39 -4.36 -12.08
CA THR A 68 -7.38 -4.42 -11.01
C THR A 68 -6.21 -3.45 -11.24
N LEU A 69 -6.28 -2.64 -12.31
CA LEU A 69 -5.28 -1.68 -12.75
C LEU A 69 -5.38 -0.40 -11.91
N TYR A 70 -4.71 -0.41 -10.77
CA TYR A 70 -4.41 0.79 -10.01
C TYR A 70 -2.93 1.08 -10.09
N TRP A 71 -2.57 2.35 -10.19
CA TRP A 71 -1.19 2.77 -10.18
C TRP A 71 -0.63 2.64 -8.76
N GLU A 72 0.45 1.86 -8.58
CA GLU A 72 0.99 1.52 -7.25
C GLU A 72 1.27 2.77 -6.39
N PRO A 73 1.91 3.83 -6.88
CA PRO A 73 2.11 5.08 -6.13
C PRO A 73 0.81 5.72 -5.59
N ASP A 74 -0.27 5.70 -6.37
CA ASP A 74 -1.57 6.24 -5.92
C ASP A 74 -2.13 5.42 -4.76
N VAL A 75 -1.95 4.10 -4.79
CA VAL A 75 -2.40 3.22 -3.71
C VAL A 75 -1.52 3.36 -2.46
N VAL A 76 -0.22 3.57 -2.63
CA VAL A 76 0.69 3.89 -1.51
C VAL A 76 0.21 5.15 -0.77
N ILE A 77 -0.18 6.21 -1.50
CA ILE A 77 -0.80 7.39 -0.91
C ILE A 77 -2.09 7.04 -0.16
N GLY A 78 -2.91 6.14 -0.72
CA GLY A 78 -4.09 5.61 -0.05
C GLY A 78 -3.77 4.99 1.32
N TYR A 79 -2.73 4.16 1.40
CA TYR A 79 -2.27 3.58 2.67
C TYR A 79 -1.71 4.62 3.64
N TYR A 80 -1.00 5.65 3.16
CA TYR A 80 -0.58 6.77 4.02
C TYR A 80 -1.77 7.47 4.65
N TYR A 81 -2.80 7.73 3.85
CA TYR A 81 -4.01 8.39 4.33
C TYR A 81 -4.82 7.50 5.28
N LEU A 82 -4.89 6.17 5.06
CA LEU A 82 -5.47 5.23 6.03
C LEU A 82 -4.72 5.26 7.37
N MET A 83 -3.38 5.23 7.36
CA MET A 83 -2.59 5.35 8.60
C MET A 83 -2.85 6.68 9.32
N PHE A 84 -3.06 7.77 8.58
CA PHE A 84 -3.45 9.06 9.16
C PHE A 84 -4.83 8.98 9.82
N GLN A 85 -5.83 8.42 9.13
CA GLN A 85 -7.19 8.25 9.68
C GLN A 85 -7.21 7.33 10.92
N GLU A 86 -6.34 6.33 10.97
CA GLU A 86 -6.16 5.41 12.10
C GLU A 86 -5.36 6.03 13.26
N GLY A 87 -4.80 7.23 13.08
CA GLY A 87 -3.94 7.89 14.08
C GLY A 87 -2.55 7.27 14.22
N ARG A 88 -2.13 6.41 13.27
CA ARG A 88 -0.80 5.79 13.21
C ARG A 88 0.24 6.69 12.55
N MET A 89 -0.21 7.69 11.79
CA MET A 89 0.61 8.69 11.12
C MET A 89 0.06 10.09 11.45
N GLY A 90 0.93 11.02 11.85
CA GLY A 90 0.53 12.40 12.09
C GLY A 90 0.35 13.19 10.79
N LEU A 91 -0.43 14.29 10.83
CA LEU A 91 -0.64 15.15 9.66
C LEU A 91 0.67 15.66 9.05
N SER A 92 1.63 16.08 9.89
CA SER A 92 2.95 16.54 9.43
C SER A 92 3.77 15.44 8.76
N GLU A 93 3.66 14.20 9.24
CA GLU A 93 4.33 13.04 8.64
C GLU A 93 3.69 12.66 7.30
N LEU A 94 2.36 12.69 7.21
CA LEU A 94 1.64 12.48 5.96
C LEU A 94 2.11 13.49 4.89
N PHE A 95 2.17 14.78 5.22
CA PHE A 95 2.67 15.77 4.27
C PHE A 95 4.14 15.58 3.92
N LEU A 96 4.98 15.17 4.87
CA LEU A 96 6.38 14.87 4.60
C LEU A 96 6.51 13.74 3.57
N ARG A 97 5.72 12.67 3.70
CA ARG A 97 5.65 11.58 2.72
C ARG A 97 5.16 12.04 1.34
N LEU A 98 4.14 12.90 1.30
CA LEU A 98 3.55 13.38 0.05
C LEU A 98 4.42 14.38 -0.72
N ILE A 99 5.43 14.97 -0.10
CA ILE A 99 6.34 15.93 -0.77
C ILE A 99 7.75 15.37 -0.94
N ASP A 100 8.01 14.16 -0.46
CA ASP A 100 9.31 13.50 -0.57
C ASP A 100 9.47 12.94 -1.99
N GLU A 101 10.43 13.49 -2.72
CA GLU A 101 10.72 13.12 -4.11
C GLU A 101 11.34 11.71 -4.21
N ASP A 102 11.95 11.22 -3.12
CA ASP A 102 12.56 9.89 -3.05
C ASP A 102 11.55 8.81 -2.58
N ASP A 103 10.32 9.20 -2.20
CA ASP A 103 9.28 8.25 -1.79
C ASP A 103 8.61 7.59 -3.01
N ILE A 104 8.15 6.35 -2.85
CA ILE A 104 7.46 5.58 -3.92
C ILE A 104 6.21 6.32 -4.39
N ALA A 105 5.58 7.11 -3.52
CA ALA A 105 4.43 7.90 -3.86
C ALA A 105 4.74 9.00 -4.90
N SER A 106 6.00 9.43 -5.10
CA SER A 106 6.36 10.62 -5.90
C SER A 106 5.89 10.59 -7.36
N GLU A 107 5.64 9.40 -7.91
CA GLU A 107 5.13 9.20 -9.27
C GLU A 107 3.59 9.11 -9.34
N ALA A 108 2.87 9.40 -8.25
CA ALA A 108 1.41 9.35 -8.20
C ALA A 108 0.75 10.33 -9.19
N ALA A 109 -0.31 9.87 -9.85
CA ALA A 109 -1.11 10.69 -10.75
C ALA A 109 -1.81 11.84 -10.00
N LEU A 110 -1.93 11.74 -8.67
CA LEU A 110 -2.36 12.83 -7.81
C LEU A 110 -1.58 14.13 -8.08
N PHE A 111 -0.27 14.03 -8.32
CA PHE A 111 0.58 15.22 -8.50
C PHE A 111 0.42 15.90 -9.86
N ASP A 112 -0.22 15.24 -10.83
CA ASP A 112 -0.62 15.85 -12.10
C ASP A 112 -1.83 16.78 -11.93
N MET A 113 -2.53 16.71 -10.79
CA MET A 113 -3.70 17.55 -10.51
C MET A 113 -3.28 18.91 -9.93
N PRO A 114 -3.58 20.04 -10.59
CA PRO A 114 -3.24 21.38 -10.09
C PRO A 114 -3.79 21.65 -8.68
N GLU A 115 -4.96 21.11 -8.37
CA GLU A 115 -5.63 21.27 -7.08
C GLU A 115 -4.87 20.59 -5.94
N ALA A 116 -4.26 19.43 -6.20
CA ALA A 116 -3.45 18.68 -5.24
C ALA A 116 -2.12 19.39 -4.99
N MET A 117 -1.44 19.82 -6.05
CA MET A 117 -0.21 20.62 -5.94
C MET A 117 -0.43 21.94 -5.19
N SER A 118 -1.55 22.61 -5.44
CA SER A 118 -1.93 23.81 -4.70
C SER A 118 -2.13 23.53 -3.20
N MET A 119 -2.78 22.41 -2.86
CA MET A 119 -2.99 22.00 -1.47
C MET A 119 -1.66 21.71 -0.77
N LEU A 120 -0.77 20.94 -1.39
CA LEU A 120 0.54 20.59 -0.82
C LEU A 120 1.42 21.83 -0.61
N ASN A 121 1.39 22.77 -1.54
CA ASN A 121 2.12 24.04 -1.39
C ASN A 121 1.59 24.91 -0.24
N LYS A 122 0.28 24.91 0.00
CA LYS A 122 -0.30 25.59 1.17
C LYS A 122 0.06 24.89 2.49
N ALA A 123 0.07 23.56 2.49
CA ALA A 123 0.48 22.78 3.66
C ALA A 123 1.94 23.07 4.07
N LYS A 124 2.84 23.30 3.11
CA LYS A 124 4.24 23.71 3.38
C LYS A 124 4.37 25.01 4.18
N VAL A 125 3.39 25.92 4.10
CA VAL A 125 3.36 27.17 4.86
C VAL A 125 2.44 27.11 6.09
N GLY A 126 1.96 25.92 6.46
CA GLY A 126 1.12 25.69 7.64
C GLY A 126 -0.38 25.88 7.41
N GLU A 127 -0.81 26.13 6.17
CA GLU A 127 -2.22 26.23 5.81
C GLU A 127 -2.74 24.88 5.31
N VAL A 128 -3.48 24.17 6.17
CA VAL A 128 -4.07 22.88 5.82
C VAL A 128 -5.60 22.96 5.81
N ASP A 129 -6.20 22.65 4.66
CA ASP A 129 -7.63 22.41 4.53
C ASP A 129 -7.89 20.91 4.61
N ILE A 130 -8.27 20.43 5.80
CA ILE A 130 -8.53 19.01 6.05
C ILE A 130 -9.67 18.48 5.19
N LYS A 131 -10.70 19.30 4.93
CA LYS A 131 -11.82 18.86 4.11
C LYS A 131 -11.38 18.60 2.67
N LYS A 132 -10.54 19.50 2.13
CA LYS A 132 -9.98 19.32 0.78
C LYS A 132 -8.99 18.14 0.72
N LEU A 133 -8.23 17.91 1.79
CA LEU A 133 -7.35 16.74 1.92
C LEU A 133 -8.18 15.45 1.84
N ASP A 134 -9.28 15.38 2.60
CA ASP A 134 -10.18 14.23 2.59
C ASP A 134 -10.78 14.01 1.19
N GLU A 135 -11.26 15.06 0.53
CA GLU A 135 -11.83 14.97 -0.82
C GLU A 135 -10.82 14.40 -1.85
N LEU A 136 -9.54 14.75 -1.72
CA LEU A 136 -8.48 14.30 -2.63
C LEU A 136 -7.98 12.89 -2.33
N LEU A 137 -7.80 12.55 -1.05
CA LEU A 137 -7.12 11.30 -0.66
C LEU A 137 -8.09 10.15 -0.37
N MET A 138 -9.36 10.43 -0.04
CA MET A 138 -10.35 9.38 0.23
C MET A 138 -10.55 8.39 -0.94
N PRO A 139 -10.60 8.82 -2.22
CA PRO A 139 -10.70 7.87 -3.32
C PRO A 139 -9.53 6.87 -3.37
N LEU A 140 -8.32 7.34 -3.05
CA LEU A 140 -7.11 6.51 -3.02
C LEU A 140 -7.12 5.55 -1.83
N ALA A 141 -7.53 6.04 -0.65
CA ALA A 141 -7.69 5.20 0.54
C ALA A 141 -8.77 4.13 0.37
N LYS A 142 -9.84 4.41 -0.38
CA LYS A 142 -10.84 3.39 -0.71
C LYS A 142 -10.22 2.22 -1.47
N VAL A 143 -9.39 2.50 -2.48
CA VAL A 143 -8.69 1.46 -3.25
C VAL A 143 -7.72 0.69 -2.36
N ALA A 144 -6.94 1.38 -1.51
CA ALA A 144 -6.05 0.73 -0.56
C ALA A 144 -6.83 -0.17 0.43
N GLY A 145 -8.00 0.27 0.89
CA GLY A 145 -8.90 -0.53 1.73
C GLY A 145 -9.44 -1.77 1.02
N GLU A 146 -9.81 -1.67 -0.25
CA GLU A 146 -10.22 -2.82 -1.06
C GLU A 146 -9.08 -3.84 -1.22
N GLN A 147 -7.84 -3.37 -1.43
CA GLN A 147 -6.65 -4.25 -1.43
C GLN A 147 -6.42 -4.90 -0.07
N LEU A 148 -6.48 -4.15 1.03
CA LEU A 148 -6.32 -4.67 2.38
C LEU A 148 -7.33 -5.78 2.69
N VAL A 149 -8.59 -5.59 2.31
CA VAL A 149 -9.64 -6.61 2.45
C VAL A 149 -9.28 -7.85 1.63
N ALA A 150 -8.86 -7.68 0.38
CA ALA A 150 -8.50 -8.79 -0.51
C ALA A 150 -7.31 -9.60 0.03
N ILE A 151 -6.26 -8.96 0.54
CA ILE A 151 -5.11 -9.65 1.16
C ILE A 151 -5.55 -10.37 2.43
N THR A 152 -6.32 -9.70 3.29
CA THR A 152 -6.69 -10.25 4.59
C THR A 152 -7.63 -11.45 4.47
N HIS A 153 -8.49 -11.51 3.44
CA HIS A 153 -9.39 -12.65 3.19
C HIS A 153 -8.85 -13.59 2.12
N TYR A 154 -7.57 -13.49 1.78
CA TYR A 154 -6.98 -14.31 0.74
C TYR A 154 -7.10 -15.81 1.05
N TYR A 155 -6.89 -16.19 2.31
CA TYR A 155 -6.99 -17.57 2.80
C TYR A 155 -8.38 -18.20 2.64
N GLU A 156 -9.44 -17.42 2.38
CA GLU A 156 -10.79 -17.97 2.13
C GLU A 156 -10.97 -18.42 0.67
N ASN A 157 -10.03 -18.05 -0.20
CA ASN A 157 -10.12 -18.18 -1.65
C ASN A 157 -8.96 -18.98 -2.26
N VAL A 158 -8.09 -19.56 -1.43
CA VAL A 158 -6.98 -20.47 -1.80
C VAL A 158 -7.41 -21.90 -1.51
#